data_AF-I3Y073-F1
#
_entry.id   AF-I3Y073-F1
#
_cell.length_a   1.000
_cell.length_b   1.000
_cell.length_c   1.000
_cell.angle_alpha   90.00
_cell.angle_beta   90.00
_cell.angle_gamma   90.00
#
_symmetry.space_group_name_H-M   'P 1'
#
loop_
_entity.id
_entity.type
_entity.pdbx_description
1 polymer ?
#
loop_
_entity_poly.entity_id
_entity_poly.type
_entity_poly.pdbx_seq_one_letter_code
_entity_poly.pdbx_strand_id
1 'polypeptide(L)'
;MKNLTITQKIAIKWLTTIDSNQAIYLLLKPLHVTLRVLFYALLIGGTFFISKFGLSLTELTKDVSLAIALIPTIGVSFIVFYESIFSLNVPEILKEKREQKQFIKATKAQWWRLRNMKFWVRIILYLFIYIFIQQFLQIASMVAFFETVQAPTQAHINEFINQFQTLLKYFTVAYILMLGTMEYFINKRKAKQCSSQS
;
A
#
# COMPACT_ATOMS: atom_id res chain seq x y z
N MET A 1 0.60 -18.37 11.46
CA MET A 1 1.95 -17.77 11.32
C MET A 1 2.94 -18.57 12.14
N LYS A 2 3.79 -19.36 11.49
CA LYS A 2 4.92 -20.02 12.15
C LYS A 2 5.80 -18.93 12.79
N ASN A 3 6.09 -19.02 14.08
CA ASN A 3 6.88 -17.99 14.76
C ASN A 3 8.35 -18.14 14.35
N LEU A 4 8.75 -17.39 13.31
CA LEU A 4 10.11 -17.44 12.76
C LEU A 4 11.07 -16.64 13.63
N THR A 5 12.26 -17.19 13.86
CA THR A 5 13.35 -16.49 14.53
C THR A 5 13.85 -15.31 13.70
N ILE A 6 14.59 -14.39 14.33
CA ILE A 6 15.15 -13.21 13.64
C ILE A 6 16.03 -13.65 12.46
N THR A 7 16.92 -14.62 12.68
CA THR A 7 17.79 -15.19 11.64
C THR A 7 17.00 -15.75 10.45
N GLN A 8 15.91 -16.48 10.72
CA GLN A 8 15.04 -17.03 9.68
C GLN A 8 14.31 -15.93 8.90
N LYS A 9 13.88 -14.87 9.59
CA LYS A 9 13.25 -13.70 8.95
C LYS A 9 14.23 -13.00 8.00
N ILE A 10 15.49 -12.82 8.43
CA ILE A 10 16.54 -12.22 7.59
C ILE A 10 16.83 -13.12 6.40
N ALA A 11 17.01 -14.43 6.60
CA ALA A 11 17.26 -15.40 5.53
C ALA A 11 16.14 -15.41 4.48
N ILE A 12 14.87 -15.45 4.91
CA ILE A 12 13.71 -15.39 4.00
C ILE A 12 13.66 -14.04 3.29
N LYS A 13 14.00 -12.94 3.97
CA LYS A 13 14.03 -11.61 3.33
C LYS A 13 15.11 -11.55 2.25
N TRP A 14 16.31 -12.05 2.54
CA TRP A 14 17.41 -12.14 1.59
C TRP A 14 17.04 -13.04 0.39
N LEU A 15 16.49 -14.23 0.65
CA LEU A 15 15.96 -15.16 -0.37
C LEU A 15 14.96 -14.46 -1.28
N THR A 16 13.96 -13.77 -0.72
CA THR A 16 12.94 -13.10 -1.55
C THR A 16 13.41 -11.83 -2.28
N THR A 17 14.57 -11.27 -1.92
CA THR A 17 15.05 -9.99 -2.47
C THR A 17 16.23 -10.18 -3.43
N ILE A 18 17.25 -10.94 -3.01
CA ILE A 18 18.49 -11.17 -3.77
C ILE A 18 18.38 -12.46 -4.59
N ASP A 19 17.95 -13.56 -3.96
CA ASP A 19 17.84 -14.88 -4.60
C ASP A 19 16.37 -15.22 -4.93
N SER A 20 15.69 -14.30 -5.61
CA SER A 20 14.23 -14.37 -5.82
C SER A 20 13.78 -15.64 -6.57
N ASN A 21 14.63 -16.15 -7.47
CA ASN A 21 14.46 -17.40 -8.20
C ASN A 21 14.84 -18.65 -7.37
N GLN A 22 15.36 -18.45 -6.17
CA GLN A 22 15.81 -19.49 -5.23
C GLN A 22 16.93 -20.37 -5.80
N ALA A 23 17.70 -19.84 -6.77
CA ALA A 23 18.73 -20.60 -7.46
C ALA A 23 19.85 -21.01 -6.50
N ILE A 24 20.35 -20.05 -5.71
CA ILE A 24 21.42 -20.29 -4.74
C ILE A 24 20.90 -21.19 -3.61
N TYR A 25 19.69 -20.94 -3.12
CA TYR A 25 19.06 -21.76 -2.09
C TYR A 25 18.88 -23.22 -2.52
N LEU A 26 18.33 -23.47 -3.71
CA LEU A 26 18.11 -24.82 -4.24
C LEU A 26 19.42 -25.52 -4.56
N LEU A 27 20.43 -24.78 -5.04
CA LEU A 27 21.76 -25.32 -5.27
C LEU A 27 22.39 -25.75 -3.95
N LEU A 28 22.33 -24.92 -2.89
CA LEU A 28 23.01 -25.19 -1.62
C LEU A 28 22.31 -26.24 -0.75
N LYS A 29 20.99 -26.28 -0.73
CA LYS A 29 20.21 -27.17 0.15
C LYS A 29 20.65 -28.65 0.15
N PRO A 30 20.92 -29.30 -0.99
CA PRO A 30 21.36 -30.69 -1.02
C PRO A 30 22.84 -30.91 -0.68
N LEU A 31 23.69 -29.87 -0.63
CA LEU A 31 25.12 -30.06 -0.35
C LEU A 31 25.36 -30.41 1.12
N HIS A 32 26.47 -31.11 1.38
CA HIS A 32 26.97 -31.31 2.74
C HIS A 32 27.38 -29.98 3.40
N VAL A 33 27.22 -29.88 4.73
CA VAL A 33 27.49 -28.65 5.52
C VAL A 33 28.88 -28.08 5.22
N THR A 34 29.91 -28.93 5.17
CA THR A 34 31.29 -28.51 4.89
C THR A 34 31.43 -27.78 3.55
N LEU A 35 30.78 -28.29 2.50
CA LEU A 35 30.83 -27.67 1.17
C LEU A 35 30.07 -26.35 1.16
N ARG A 36 28.98 -26.24 1.92
CA ARG A 36 28.24 -24.97 2.07
C ARG A 36 29.07 -23.91 2.80
N VAL A 37 29.73 -24.29 3.89
CA VAL A 37 30.63 -23.39 4.64
C VAL A 37 31.79 -22.92 3.75
N LEU A 38 32.39 -23.84 2.98
CA LEU A 38 33.43 -23.49 2.02
C LEU A 38 32.90 -22.52 0.95
N PHE A 39 31.70 -22.77 0.40
CA PHE A 39 31.06 -21.88 -0.56
C PHE A 39 30.83 -20.48 0.02
N TYR A 40 30.33 -20.37 1.26
CA TYR A 40 30.14 -19.07 1.92
C TYR A 40 31.46 -18.33 2.09
N ALA A 41 32.51 -19.00 2.55
CA ALA A 41 33.82 -18.41 2.76
C ALA A 41 34.42 -17.89 1.44
N LEU A 42 34.33 -18.69 0.37
CA LEU A 42 34.79 -18.31 -0.96
C LEU A 42 33.97 -17.14 -1.54
N LEU A 43 32.65 -17.14 -1.34
CA LEU A 43 31.78 -16.09 -1.87
C LEU A 43 32.03 -14.75 -1.15
N ILE A 44 32.14 -14.77 0.18
CA ILE A 44 32.44 -13.57 0.98
C ILE A 44 33.84 -13.05 0.66
N GLY A 45 34.85 -13.92 0.72
CA GLY A 45 36.24 -13.56 0.45
C GLY A 45 36.45 -13.08 -1.00
N GLY A 46 35.84 -13.77 -1.96
CA GLY A 46 35.86 -13.41 -3.37
C GLY A 46 35.19 -12.06 -3.64
N THR A 47 34.03 -11.78 -3.03
CA THR A 47 33.33 -10.49 -3.19
C THR A 47 34.18 -9.33 -2.66
N PHE A 48 34.81 -9.52 -1.49
CA PHE A 48 35.71 -8.52 -0.93
C PHE A 48 36.94 -8.30 -1.82
N PHE A 49 37.57 -9.38 -2.27
CA PHE A 49 38.75 -9.31 -3.14
C PHE A 49 38.44 -8.61 -4.46
N ILE A 50 37.37 -9.00 -5.16
CA ILE A 50 36.95 -8.39 -6.43
C ILE A 50 36.64 -6.90 -6.24
N SER A 51 35.91 -6.56 -5.17
CA SER A 51 35.56 -5.17 -4.89
C SER A 51 36.79 -4.31 -4.59
N LYS A 52 37.74 -4.82 -3.80
CA LYS A 52 39.02 -4.14 -3.53
C LYS A 52 39.90 -4.02 -4.77
N PHE A 53 39.96 -5.07 -5.59
CA PHE A 53 40.70 -5.05 -6.85
C PHE A 53 40.11 -4.03 -7.83
N GLY A 54 38.80 -4.06 -8.08
CA GLY A 54 38.15 -3.10 -8.96
C GLY A 54 38.34 -1.65 -8.51
N LEU A 55 38.27 -1.38 -7.20
CA LEU A 55 38.50 -0.04 -6.66
C LEU A 55 39.97 0.37 -6.67
N SER A 56 40.92 -0.57 -6.68
CA SER A 56 42.36 -0.25 -6.83
C SER A 56 42.70 0.33 -8.20
N LEU A 57 41.81 0.14 -9.19
CA LEU A 57 41.92 0.72 -10.53
C LEU A 57 41.36 2.16 -10.60
N THR A 58 40.91 2.72 -9.48
CA THR A 58 40.28 4.06 -9.41
C THR A 58 41.01 4.96 -8.41
N GLU A 59 41.01 6.27 -8.65
CA GLU A 59 41.63 7.28 -7.77
C GLU A 59 40.73 7.67 -6.58
N LEU A 60 40.15 6.69 -5.89
CA LEU A 60 39.37 6.93 -4.68
C LEU A 60 40.27 7.01 -3.44
N THR A 61 39.89 7.81 -2.46
CA THR A 61 40.56 7.81 -1.15
C THR A 61 40.42 6.45 -0.48
N LYS A 62 41.42 6.05 0.32
CA LYS A 62 41.46 4.73 0.97
C LYS A 62 40.21 4.42 1.78
N ASP A 63 39.67 5.42 2.48
CA ASP A 63 38.50 5.27 3.34
C ASP A 63 37.21 5.04 2.53
N VAL A 64 37.04 5.79 1.44
CA VAL A 64 35.88 5.63 0.53
C VAL A 64 35.95 4.28 -0.19
N SER A 65 37.15 3.89 -0.65
CA SER A 65 37.39 2.57 -1.26
C SER A 65 37.05 1.42 -0.30
N LEU A 66 37.44 1.54 0.98
CA LEU A 66 37.12 0.52 1.98
C LEU A 66 35.61 0.42 2.21
N ALA A 67 34.92 1.55 2.40
CA ALA A 67 33.48 1.59 2.63
C ALA A 67 32.71 0.95 1.47
N ILE A 68 33.07 1.30 0.23
CA ILE A 68 32.42 0.76 -0.98
C ILE A 68 32.64 -0.76 -1.10
N ALA A 69 33.82 -1.27 -0.74
CA ALA A 69 34.10 -2.72 -0.78
C ALA A 69 33.35 -3.51 0.30
N LEU A 70 33.10 -2.90 1.47
CA LEU A 70 32.42 -3.57 2.58
C LEU A 70 30.91 -3.73 2.35
N ILE A 71 30.25 -2.78 1.69
CA ILE A 71 28.81 -2.84 1.42
C ILE A 71 28.37 -4.15 0.73
N PRO A 72 28.93 -4.54 -0.44
CA PRO A 72 28.55 -5.79 -1.08
C PRO A 72 28.99 -7.01 -0.28
N THR A 73 30.13 -6.95 0.41
CA THR A 73 30.65 -8.03 1.26
C THR A 73 29.70 -8.34 2.42
N ILE A 74 29.18 -7.31 3.09
CA ILE A 74 28.17 -7.43 4.15
C ILE A 74 26.85 -7.94 3.56
N GLY A 75 26.44 -7.44 2.39
CA GLY A 75 25.22 -7.90 1.73
C GLY A 75 25.26 -9.39 1.39
N VAL A 76 26.42 -9.88 0.93
CA VAL A 76 26.65 -11.29 0.59
C VAL A 76 26.78 -12.16 1.84
N SER A 77 27.35 -11.66 2.94
CA SER A 77 27.54 -12.46 4.16
C SER A 77 26.24 -12.95 4.79
N PHE A 78 25.11 -12.27 4.53
CA PHE A 78 23.78 -12.72 4.93
C PHE A 78 23.35 -14.06 4.31
N ILE A 79 24.03 -14.55 3.28
CA ILE A 79 23.80 -15.90 2.75
C ILE A 79 24.00 -16.99 3.81
N VAL A 80 24.88 -16.78 4.79
CA VAL A 80 25.15 -17.74 5.88
C VAL A 80 23.88 -18.02 6.69
N PHE A 81 22.93 -17.09 6.73
CA PHE A 81 21.66 -17.29 7.41
C PHE A 81 20.75 -18.33 6.72
N TYR A 82 21.07 -18.80 5.52
CA TYR A 82 20.37 -19.91 4.88
C TYR A 82 20.39 -21.19 5.71
N GLU A 83 21.44 -21.40 6.51
CA GLU A 83 21.52 -22.54 7.44
C GLU A 83 20.32 -22.58 8.40
N SER A 84 19.78 -21.41 8.79
CA SER A 84 18.62 -21.33 9.68
C SER A 84 17.29 -21.75 9.04
N ILE A 85 17.23 -21.84 7.71
CA ILE A 85 16.02 -22.14 6.94
C ILE A 85 16.11 -23.44 6.13
N PHE A 86 17.26 -24.12 6.07
CA PHE A 86 17.36 -25.41 5.36
C PHE A 86 16.55 -26.53 6.02
N SER A 87 16.38 -26.49 7.34
CA SER A 87 15.52 -27.42 8.10
C SER A 87 14.02 -27.10 7.98
N LEU A 88 13.65 -25.98 7.35
CA LEU A 88 12.26 -25.54 7.23
C LEU A 88 11.66 -25.88 5.86
N ASN A 89 10.33 -26.01 5.83
CA ASN A 89 9.55 -26.04 4.60
C ASN A 89 9.40 -24.63 4.01
N VAL A 90 10.50 -24.10 3.46
CA VAL A 90 10.55 -22.76 2.85
C VAL A 90 9.50 -22.56 1.73
N PRO A 91 9.23 -23.53 0.83
CA PRO A 91 8.17 -23.39 -0.17
C PRO A 91 6.80 -23.07 0.41
N GLU A 92 6.42 -23.73 1.51
CA GLU A 92 5.15 -23.50 2.20
C GLU A 92 5.09 -22.10 2.83
N ILE A 93 6.18 -21.66 3.46
CA ILE A 93 6.29 -20.31 4.05
C ILE A 93 6.19 -19.23 2.96
N LEU A 94 6.82 -19.44 1.80
CA LEU A 94 6.72 -18.51 0.67
C LEU A 94 5.31 -18.49 0.08
N LYS A 95 4.63 -19.63 0.03
CA LYS A 95 3.23 -19.74 -0.42
C LYS A 95 2.31 -18.95 0.51
N GLU A 96 2.38 -19.17 1.83
CA GLU A 96 1.59 -18.42 2.83
C GLU A 96 1.81 -16.90 2.69
N LYS A 97 3.07 -16.46 2.51
CA LYS A 97 3.38 -15.03 2.30
C LYS A 97 2.82 -14.47 0.99
N ARG A 98 2.82 -15.25 -0.10
CA ARG A 98 2.24 -14.82 -1.38
C ARG A 98 0.72 -14.71 -1.28
N GLU A 99 0.08 -15.69 -0.67
CA GLU A 99 -1.37 -15.71 -0.44
C GLU A 99 -1.80 -14.54 0.45
N GLN A 100 -1.09 -14.26 1.54
CA GLN A 100 -1.34 -13.07 2.37
C GLN A 100 -1.19 -11.77 1.59
N LYS A 101 -0.13 -11.62 0.78
CA LYS A 101 0.07 -10.42 -0.06
C LYS A 101 -1.06 -10.27 -1.08
N GLN A 102 -1.50 -11.36 -1.70
CA GLN A 102 -2.62 -11.37 -2.64
C GLN A 102 -3.95 -11.05 -1.94
N PHE A 103 -4.20 -11.61 -0.77
CA PHE A 103 -5.36 -11.29 0.07
C PHE A 103 -5.38 -9.81 0.45
N ILE A 104 -4.24 -9.24 0.87
CA ILE A 104 -4.11 -7.81 1.16
C ILE A 104 -4.37 -6.97 -0.09
N LYS A 105 -3.83 -7.36 -1.26
CA LYS A 105 -4.04 -6.64 -2.53
C LYS A 105 -5.51 -6.68 -2.94
N ALA A 106 -6.17 -7.83 -2.83
CA ALA A 106 -7.60 -7.99 -3.12
C ALA A 106 -8.48 -7.21 -2.14
N THR A 107 -8.13 -7.20 -0.86
CA THR A 107 -8.86 -6.47 0.19
C THR A 107 -8.70 -4.96 0.04
N LYS A 108 -7.48 -4.47 -0.26
CA LYS A 108 -7.22 -3.05 -0.56
C LYS A 108 -7.95 -2.58 -1.83
N ALA A 109 -8.03 -3.42 -2.86
CA ALA A 109 -8.76 -3.12 -4.09
C ALA A 109 -10.27 -2.94 -3.88
N GLN A 110 -10.80 -3.30 -2.71
CA GLN A 110 -12.21 -3.10 -2.36
C GLN A 110 -12.43 -2.11 -1.22
N TRP A 111 -11.38 -1.47 -0.67
CA TRP A 111 -11.54 -0.57 0.48
C TRP A 111 -12.31 0.71 0.14
N TRP A 112 -12.22 1.19 -1.10
CA TRP A 112 -12.97 2.34 -1.61
C TRP A 112 -14.49 2.08 -1.74
N ARG A 113 -14.94 0.82 -1.66
CA ARG A 113 -16.39 0.53 -1.66
C ARG A 113 -16.98 1.05 -0.35
N LEU A 114 -18.01 1.88 -0.43
CA LEU A 114 -18.75 2.43 0.74
C LEU A 114 -19.05 1.39 1.82
N ARG A 115 -19.43 0.16 1.42
CA ARG A 115 -19.69 -0.96 2.36
C ARG A 115 -18.50 -1.32 3.26
N ASN A 116 -17.27 -1.19 2.75
CA ASN A 116 -16.04 -1.58 3.41
C ASN A 116 -15.38 -0.42 4.18
N MET A 117 -15.90 0.80 4.05
CA MET A 117 -15.45 1.96 4.81
C MET A 117 -15.98 1.95 6.25
N LYS A 118 -15.18 2.48 7.19
CA LYS A 118 -15.63 2.78 8.56
C LYS A 118 -16.73 3.84 8.54
N PHE A 119 -17.67 3.78 9.49
CA PHE A 119 -18.80 4.71 9.57
C PHE A 119 -18.36 6.18 9.59
N TRP A 120 -17.37 6.54 10.41
CA TRP A 120 -16.82 7.90 10.46
C TRP A 120 -16.24 8.39 9.12
N VAL A 121 -15.57 7.51 8.36
CA VAL A 121 -15.04 7.85 7.03
C VAL A 121 -16.17 8.15 6.04
N ARG A 122 -17.30 7.44 6.15
CA ARG A 122 -18.48 7.71 5.33
C ARG A 122 -19.10 9.06 5.67
N ILE A 123 -19.23 9.41 6.95
CA ILE A 123 -19.73 10.73 7.38
C ILE A 123 -18.88 11.85 6.78
N ILE A 124 -17.55 11.74 6.87
CA ILE A 124 -16.63 12.75 6.30
C ILE A 124 -16.84 12.86 4.79
N LEU A 125 -16.96 11.72 4.08
CA LEU A 125 -17.21 11.71 2.65
C LEU A 125 -18.56 12.36 2.28
N TYR A 126 -19.63 12.09 3.04
CA TYR A 126 -20.93 12.71 2.82
C TYR A 126 -20.89 14.22 3.05
N LEU A 127 -20.27 14.68 4.14
CA LEU A 127 -20.11 16.11 4.39
C LEU A 127 -19.30 16.80 3.28
N PHE A 128 -18.23 16.16 2.82
CA PHE A 128 -17.42 16.67 1.71
C PHE A 128 -18.25 16.81 0.43
N ILE A 129 -18.99 15.76 0.04
CA ILE A 129 -19.86 15.78 -1.15
C ILE A 129 -20.95 16.86 -1.02
N TYR A 130 -21.56 16.98 0.16
CA TYR A 130 -22.58 17.99 0.43
C TYR A 130 -22.05 19.41 0.23
N ILE A 131 -20.92 19.73 0.86
CA ILE A 131 -20.26 21.04 0.73
C ILE A 131 -19.88 21.28 -0.73
N PHE A 132 -19.32 20.28 -1.41
CA PHE A 132 -18.92 20.39 -2.81
C PHE A 132 -20.10 20.72 -3.72
N ILE A 133 -21.22 20.00 -3.60
CA ILE A 133 -22.42 20.26 -4.43
C ILE A 133 -23.04 21.61 -4.09
N GLN A 134 -23.09 22.00 -2.81
CA GLN A 134 -23.56 23.33 -2.40
C GLN A 134 -22.76 24.46 -3.06
N GLN A 135 -21.43 24.38 -3.02
CA GLN A 135 -20.54 25.36 -3.66
C GLN A 135 -20.71 25.37 -5.18
N PHE A 136 -20.83 24.19 -5.79
CA PHE A 136 -21.09 24.08 -7.23
C PHE A 136 -22.42 24.72 -7.63
N LEU A 137 -23.50 24.45 -6.88
CA LEU A 137 -24.82 25.05 -7.11
C LEU A 137 -24.79 26.56 -6.95
N GLN A 138 -24.06 27.08 -5.96
CA GLN A 138 -23.91 28.52 -5.74
C GLN A 138 -23.24 29.19 -6.92
N ILE A 139 -22.11 28.65 -7.39
CA ILE A 139 -21.38 29.20 -8.54
C ILE A 139 -22.24 29.14 -9.80
N ALA A 140 -22.84 27.97 -10.10
CA ALA A 140 -23.68 27.79 -11.27
C ALA A 140 -24.90 28.74 -11.27
N SER A 141 -25.54 28.92 -10.10
CA SER A 141 -26.69 29.82 -9.97
C SER A 141 -26.29 31.28 -10.10
N MET A 142 -25.13 31.68 -9.55
CA MET A 142 -24.60 33.03 -9.71
C MET A 142 -24.29 33.35 -11.17
N VAL A 143 -23.63 32.43 -11.89
CA VAL A 143 -23.34 32.60 -13.33
C VAL A 143 -24.65 32.76 -14.11
N ALA A 144 -25.63 31.87 -13.89
CA ALA A 144 -26.93 31.96 -14.54
C ALA A 144 -27.68 33.27 -14.25
N PHE A 145 -27.56 33.80 -13.02
CA PHE A 145 -28.16 35.09 -12.66
C PHE A 145 -27.53 36.27 -13.42
N PHE A 146 -26.20 36.32 -13.52
CA PHE A 146 -25.51 37.40 -14.24
C PHE A 146 -25.67 37.32 -15.76
N GLU A 147 -25.90 36.14 -16.32
CA GLU A 147 -26.24 35.98 -17.74
C GLU A 147 -27.66 36.47 -18.07
N THR A 148 -28.60 36.32 -17.13
CA THR A 148 -30.02 36.66 -17.34
C THR A 148 -30.34 38.12 -17.00
N VAL A 149 -29.63 38.73 -16.04
CA VAL A 149 -29.89 40.09 -15.57
C VAL A 149 -28.66 40.99 -15.82
N GLN A 150 -28.68 41.75 -16.91
CA GLN A 150 -27.56 42.61 -17.32
C GLN A 150 -27.32 43.84 -16.41
N ALA A 151 -28.35 44.31 -15.71
CA ALA A 151 -28.28 45.43 -14.77
C ALA A 151 -29.05 45.09 -13.48
N PRO A 152 -28.45 44.29 -12.56
CA PRO A 152 -29.13 43.84 -11.36
C PRO A 152 -29.39 45.01 -10.40
N THR A 153 -30.64 45.15 -9.97
CA THR A 153 -31.02 46.05 -8.87
C THR A 153 -30.94 45.28 -7.55
N GLN A 154 -30.93 46.00 -6.43
CA GLN A 154 -30.93 45.37 -5.10
C GLN A 154 -32.15 44.44 -4.89
N ALA A 155 -33.29 44.76 -5.51
CA ALA A 155 -34.48 43.92 -5.46
C ALA A 155 -34.27 42.57 -6.17
N HIS A 156 -33.67 42.57 -7.37
CA HIS A 156 -33.34 41.34 -8.10
C HIS A 156 -32.36 40.44 -7.33
N ILE A 157 -31.36 41.06 -6.67
CA ILE A 157 -30.38 40.32 -5.86
C ILE A 157 -31.05 39.68 -4.64
N ASN A 158 -31.90 40.43 -3.93
CA ASN A 158 -32.60 39.91 -2.75
C ASN A 158 -33.57 38.78 -3.12
N GLU A 159 -34.28 38.90 -4.25
CA GLU A 159 -35.16 37.85 -4.75
C GLU A 159 -34.38 36.58 -5.13
N PHE A 160 -33.27 36.73 -5.86
CA PHE A 160 -32.37 35.63 -6.21
C PHE A 160 -31.85 34.90 -4.97
N ILE A 161 -31.38 35.63 -3.95
CA ILE A 161 -30.90 35.03 -2.70
C ILE A 161 -32.02 34.24 -2.02
N ASN A 162 -33.25 34.76 -1.98
CA ASN A 162 -34.38 34.07 -1.34
C ASN A 162 -34.79 32.78 -2.11
N GLN A 163 -34.82 32.86 -3.44
CA GLN A 163 -35.08 31.70 -4.30
C GLN A 163 -33.98 30.64 -4.16
N PHE A 164 -32.71 31.07 -4.14
CA PHE A 164 -31.56 30.20 -3.95
C PHE A 164 -31.55 29.54 -2.57
N GLN A 165 -31.86 30.27 -1.50
CA GLN A 165 -32.03 29.69 -0.16
C GLN A 165 -33.14 28.64 -0.11
N THR A 166 -34.23 28.88 -0.82
CA THR A 166 -35.35 27.93 -0.95
C THR A 166 -34.91 26.67 -1.70
N LEU A 167 -34.19 26.82 -2.82
CA LEU A 167 -33.59 25.72 -3.56
C LEU A 167 -32.64 24.89 -2.68
N LEU A 168 -31.75 25.56 -1.93
CA LEU A 168 -30.82 24.90 -1.01
C LEU A 168 -31.55 24.12 0.08
N LYS A 169 -32.62 24.65 0.67
CA LYS A 169 -33.44 23.92 1.65
C LYS A 169 -33.99 22.62 1.07
N TYR A 170 -34.58 22.66 -0.11
CA TYR A 170 -35.10 21.46 -0.78
C TYR A 170 -33.98 20.47 -1.13
N PHE A 171 -32.85 20.96 -1.62
CA PHE A 171 -31.67 20.14 -1.88
C PHE A 171 -31.17 19.44 -0.60
N THR A 172 -31.07 20.15 0.52
CA THR A 172 -30.64 19.58 1.80
C THR A 172 -31.58 18.46 2.26
N VAL A 173 -32.89 18.65 2.17
CA VAL A 173 -33.87 17.61 2.51
C VAL A 173 -33.72 16.39 1.62
N ALA A 174 -33.64 16.59 0.29
CA ALA A 174 -33.43 15.50 -0.66
C ALA A 174 -32.11 14.75 -0.42
N TYR A 175 -31.05 15.48 -0.09
CA TYR A 175 -29.74 14.93 0.21
C TYR A 175 -29.76 14.06 1.47
N ILE A 176 -30.42 14.51 2.54
CA ILE A 176 -30.57 13.73 3.79
C ILE A 176 -31.35 12.43 3.53
N LEU A 177 -32.44 12.50 2.76
CA LEU A 177 -33.21 11.31 2.38
C LEU A 177 -32.37 10.33 1.57
N MET A 178 -31.58 10.83 0.61
CA MET A 178 -30.63 10.02 -0.16
C MET A 178 -29.61 9.33 0.75
N LEU A 179 -29.03 10.03 1.72
CA LEU A 179 -28.10 9.41 2.70
C LEU A 179 -28.78 8.31 3.51
N GLY A 180 -30.01 8.56 3.99
CA GLY A 180 -30.78 7.56 4.72
C GLY A 180 -31.01 6.28 3.90
N THR A 181 -31.39 6.42 2.62
CA THR A 181 -31.55 5.27 1.73
C THR A 181 -30.23 4.54 1.47
N MET A 182 -29.12 5.26 1.25
CA MET A 182 -27.80 4.67 1.06
C MET A 182 -27.34 3.86 2.27
N GLU A 183 -27.44 4.42 3.49
CA GLU A 183 -27.08 3.72 4.71
C GLU A 183 -27.98 2.49 4.96
N TYR A 184 -29.29 2.61 4.69
CA TYR A 184 -30.20 1.46 4.75
C TYR A 184 -29.74 0.32 3.83
N PHE A 185 -29.41 0.60 2.57
CA PHE A 185 -28.95 -0.43 1.63
C PHE A 185 -27.59 -1.01 2.02
N ILE A 186 -26.67 -0.19 2.54
CA ILE A 186 -25.36 -0.68 3.03
C ILE A 186 -25.57 -1.66 4.18
N ASN A 187 -26.40 -1.31 5.17
CA ASN A 187 -26.66 -2.14 6.35
C ASN A 187 -27.43 -3.42 5.99
N LYS A 188 -28.45 -3.32 5.12
CA LYS A 188 -29.20 -4.49 4.62
C LYS A 188 -28.30 -5.49 3.91
N ARG A 189 -27.33 -5.01 3.11
CA ARG A 189 -26.37 -5.88 2.42
C ARG A 189 -25.34 -6.50 3.37
N LYS A 190 -24.93 -5.80 4.44
CA LYS A 190 -24.05 -6.37 5.48
C LYS A 190 -24.75 -7.49 6.26
N ALA A 191 -25.99 -7.28 6.68
CA ALA A 191 -26.78 -8.27 7.41
C ALA A 191 -26.93 -9.59 6.61
N LYS A 192 -27.25 -9.50 5.31
CA LYS A 192 -27.36 -10.68 4.42
C LYS A 192 -26.06 -11.47 4.25
N GLN A 193 -24.90 -10.83 4.36
CA GLN A 193 -23.60 -11.51 4.24
C GLN A 193 -23.21 -12.23 5.52
N CYS A 194 -23.56 -11.68 6.69
CA CYS A 194 -23.34 -12.36 7.98
C CYS A 194 -24.23 -13.60 8.12
N SER A 195 -25.47 -13.57 7.61
CA SER A 195 -26.37 -14.73 7.63
C SER A 195 -26.04 -15.83 6.60
N SER A 196 -25.22 -15.53 5.59
CA SER A 196 -24.78 -16.53 4.60
C SER A 196 -23.45 -17.21 4.95
N GLN A 197 -22.85 -16.83 6.08
CA GLN A 197 -21.58 -17.36 6.59
C GLN A 197 -21.73 -18.14 7.91
N SER A 198 -22.96 -18.25 8.42
CA SER A 198 -23.37 -19.10 9.56
C SER A 198 -24.06 -20.36 9.05
#